data_AF-F2IA26-F1
#
_entry.id   AF-F2IA26-F1
#
_cell.length_a   1.000
_cell.length_b   1.000
_cell.length_c   1.000
_cell.angle_alpha   90.00
_cell.angle_beta   90.00
_cell.angle_gamma   90.00
#
_symmetry.space_group_name_H-M   'P 1'
#
loop_
_entity.id
_entity.type
_entity.pdbx_description
1 polymer ?
#
loop_
_entity_poly.entity_id
_entity_poly.type
_entity_poly.pdbx_seq_one_letter_code
_entity_poly.pdbx_strand_id
1 'polypeptide(L)'
;MKIIGIVLLTFVLISCGNSSVTKVKKIASVNTVSQEITPNPIVSSEKVVSKNDFEILLVNSYRYWEGENPANKITKDWFDLYKRGDKYYLGKADFTIEKGYDECIGESTRMVTSKNKTVLFLEYSDLKLGEVDALKLDKSKIWPKEKITFQYNNINYSIRAEGDFVSSDKILSDEGEEILQDVKNYKLYISTNNDSEILFLEEESFNDSFVELLFVGDIDRDGKLDFIFDASRDYEEKRVVLYLSSKAKEGGIIQKVSEIAIQFDC
;
A
#
# COMPACT_ATOMS: atom_id res chain seq x y z
N MET A 1 -23.73 -19.12 63.63
CA MET A 1 -24.97 -18.80 62.88
C MET A 1 -25.12 -19.77 61.72
N LYS A 2 -26.37 -20.00 61.32
CA LYS A 2 -26.89 -21.12 60.51
C LYS A 2 -26.26 -21.31 59.11
N ILE A 3 -26.08 -22.60 58.80
CA ILE A 3 -26.05 -23.35 57.52
C ILE A 3 -26.81 -22.70 56.35
N ILE A 4 -26.23 -22.74 55.14
CA ILE A 4 -26.78 -22.93 53.76
C ILE A 4 -25.53 -23.03 52.86
N GLY A 5 -25.30 -23.95 51.92
CA GLY A 5 -26.04 -25.06 51.33
C GLY A 5 -25.29 -25.40 50.03
N ILE A 6 -24.51 -26.50 50.03
CA ILE A 6 -23.80 -27.06 48.88
C ILE A 6 -24.68 -28.13 48.27
N VAL A 7 -25.16 -27.97 47.02
CA VAL A 7 -25.53 -29.08 46.11
C VAL A 7 -25.59 -28.56 44.67
N LEU A 8 -24.89 -29.24 43.76
CA LEU A 8 -25.34 -29.77 42.44
C LEU A 8 -24.16 -29.74 41.45
N LEU A 9 -23.94 -30.72 40.60
CA LEU A 9 -24.24 -32.16 40.58
C LEU A 9 -23.38 -32.70 39.43
N THR A 10 -22.91 -33.91 39.60
CA THR A 10 -21.93 -34.64 38.81
C THR A 10 -22.31 -34.93 37.36
N PHE A 11 -21.26 -35.00 36.54
CA PHE A 11 -21.16 -35.66 35.24
C PHE A 11 -21.85 -37.03 35.21
N VAL A 12 -22.61 -37.30 34.15
CA VAL A 12 -22.97 -38.67 33.74
C VAL A 12 -22.48 -38.88 32.32
N LEU A 13 -21.44 -39.71 32.21
CA LEU A 13 -21.01 -40.37 30.99
C LEU A 13 -22.02 -41.47 30.65
N ILE A 14 -22.53 -41.49 29.42
CA ILE A 14 -23.18 -42.66 28.84
C ILE A 14 -22.40 -43.03 27.58
N SER A 15 -21.65 -44.13 27.71
CA SER A 15 -21.02 -44.91 26.65
C SER A 15 -21.77 -46.25 26.55
N CYS A 16 -21.89 -46.75 25.31
CA CYS A 16 -22.30 -48.08 24.80
C CYS A 16 -23.27 -47.83 23.63
N GLY A 17 -23.05 -48.27 22.38
CA GLY A 17 -22.28 -49.39 21.87
C GLY A 17 -23.25 -50.44 21.30
N ASN A 18 -23.58 -50.37 20.01
CA ASN A 18 -23.61 -51.53 19.12
C ASN A 18 -24.01 -51.18 17.68
N SER A 19 -23.23 -51.74 16.76
CA SER A 19 -23.39 -51.71 15.32
C SER A 19 -24.57 -52.57 14.86
N SER A 20 -25.34 -52.10 13.88
CA SER A 20 -25.93 -53.00 12.88
C SER A 20 -26.09 -52.30 11.53
N VAL A 21 -25.52 -52.96 10.53
CA VAL A 21 -25.40 -52.55 9.13
C VAL A 21 -26.76 -52.61 8.45
N THR A 22 -27.20 -51.50 7.86
CA THR A 22 -28.39 -51.50 6.98
C THR A 22 -27.93 -51.39 5.52
N LYS A 23 -28.33 -52.41 4.75
CA LYS A 23 -27.98 -52.65 3.34
C LYS A 23 -28.48 -51.51 2.43
N VAL A 24 -27.58 -50.98 1.60
CA VAL A 24 -27.92 -50.08 0.49
C VAL A 24 -28.57 -50.88 -0.64
N LYS A 25 -29.80 -50.50 -0.99
CA LYS A 25 -30.54 -50.97 -2.17
C LYS A 25 -30.23 -50.02 -3.32
N LYS A 26 -29.63 -50.52 -4.39
CA LYS A 26 -29.44 -49.80 -5.66
C LYS A 26 -30.77 -49.80 -6.42
N ILE A 27 -31.25 -48.64 -6.90
CA ILE A 27 -32.04 -48.48 -8.13
C ILE A 27 -32.19 -46.97 -8.48
N ALA A 28 -32.09 -46.73 -9.79
CA ALA A 28 -32.57 -45.61 -10.62
C ALA A 28 -31.82 -44.27 -10.62
N SER A 29 -31.20 -44.05 -11.77
CA SER A 29 -30.62 -42.82 -12.32
C SER A 29 -31.64 -41.68 -12.44
N VAL A 30 -31.22 -40.49 -11.99
CA VAL A 30 -31.84 -39.21 -12.37
C VAL A 30 -30.75 -38.37 -13.03
N ASN A 31 -31.01 -37.94 -14.26
CA ASN A 31 -30.14 -37.08 -15.05
C ASN A 31 -29.87 -35.78 -14.31
N THR A 32 -28.63 -35.59 -13.85
CA THR A 32 -28.14 -34.29 -13.40
C THR A 32 -27.36 -33.69 -14.56
N VAL A 33 -27.92 -32.64 -15.15
CA VAL A 33 -27.20 -31.80 -16.11
C VAL A 33 -26.11 -31.06 -15.32
N SER A 34 -24.87 -31.54 -15.41
CA SER A 34 -23.70 -30.75 -15.03
C SER A 34 -23.59 -29.60 -16.03
N GLN A 35 -23.93 -28.39 -15.61
CA GLN A 35 -23.35 -27.21 -16.23
C GLN A 35 -21.93 -27.09 -15.69
N GLU A 36 -20.95 -27.35 -16.56
CA GLU A 36 -19.59 -26.88 -16.36
C GLU A 36 -19.64 -25.36 -16.28
N ILE A 37 -19.49 -24.82 -15.07
CA ILE A 37 -19.10 -23.42 -14.91
C ILE A 37 -17.64 -23.40 -15.33
N THR A 38 -17.40 -23.07 -16.59
CA THR A 38 -16.07 -22.70 -17.06
C THR A 38 -15.56 -21.59 -16.13
N PRO A 39 -14.42 -21.76 -15.45
CA PRO A 39 -13.80 -20.65 -14.75
C PRO A 39 -13.51 -19.59 -15.81
N ASN A 40 -14.05 -18.39 -15.62
CA ASN A 40 -13.51 -17.22 -16.31
C ASN A 40 -12.00 -17.24 -16.08
N PRO A 41 -11.16 -17.01 -17.10
CA PRO A 41 -9.74 -16.91 -16.87
C PRO A 41 -9.55 -15.75 -15.90
N ILE A 42 -9.13 -16.08 -14.68
CA ILE A 42 -8.41 -15.16 -13.82
C ILE A 42 -7.22 -14.79 -14.69
N VAL A 43 -7.27 -13.59 -15.25
CA VAL A 43 -6.11 -12.95 -15.84
C VAL A 43 -5.17 -12.79 -14.65
N SER A 44 -4.31 -13.79 -14.48
CA SER A 44 -3.08 -13.70 -13.70
C SER A 44 -2.43 -12.41 -14.17
N SER A 45 -2.44 -11.40 -13.31
CA SER A 45 -1.55 -10.26 -13.45
C SER A 45 -0.14 -10.85 -13.35
N GLU A 46 0.41 -11.21 -14.50
CA GLU A 46 1.86 -11.14 -14.66
C GLU A 46 2.27 -9.81 -14.02
N LYS A 47 3.30 -9.81 -13.17
CA LYS A 47 3.95 -8.59 -12.68
C LYS A 47 4.41 -7.81 -13.91
N VAL A 48 3.51 -7.02 -14.47
CA VAL A 48 3.82 -6.02 -15.47
C VAL A 48 4.69 -5.04 -14.71
N VAL A 49 5.99 -5.08 -14.99
CA VAL A 49 6.89 -3.98 -14.69
C VAL A 49 6.31 -2.81 -15.46
N SER A 50 5.38 -2.08 -14.83
CA SER A 50 4.70 -0.98 -15.50
C SER A 50 5.76 0.09 -15.68
N LYS A 51 6.10 0.36 -16.93
CA LYS A 51 6.95 1.48 -17.28
C LYS A 51 6.34 2.75 -16.69
N ASN A 52 7.16 3.57 -16.05
CA ASN A 52 6.77 4.89 -15.58
C ASN A 52 6.31 5.75 -16.77
N ASP A 53 5.19 6.46 -16.62
CA ASP A 53 4.71 7.45 -17.57
C ASP A 53 5.68 8.66 -17.62
N PHE A 54 6.26 9.00 -16.47
CA PHE A 54 7.33 9.98 -16.31
C PHE A 54 8.20 9.63 -15.09
N GLU A 55 9.44 10.10 -15.06
CA GLU A 55 10.37 9.76 -13.99
C GLU A 55 10.04 10.52 -12.69
N ILE A 56 10.27 9.85 -11.57
CA ILE A 56 10.19 10.42 -10.22
C ILE A 56 11.46 10.10 -9.46
N LEU A 57 11.85 10.97 -8.51
CA LEU A 57 13.01 10.75 -7.63
C LEU A 57 12.71 11.20 -6.20
N LEU A 58 13.47 10.67 -5.26
CA LEU A 58 13.38 10.95 -3.83
C LEU A 58 14.64 11.67 -3.36
N VAL A 59 14.54 12.34 -2.22
CA VAL A 59 15.70 12.73 -1.43
C VAL A 59 16.26 11.46 -0.80
N ASN A 60 17.26 10.85 -1.42
CA ASN A 60 17.87 9.60 -0.96
C ASN A 60 19.29 9.41 -1.55
N SER A 61 20.01 8.41 -1.04
CA SER A 61 21.25 7.89 -1.61
C SER A 61 20.94 6.86 -2.69
N TYR A 62 21.61 6.98 -3.83
CA TYR A 62 21.46 6.09 -4.98
C TYR A 62 22.76 5.37 -5.26
N ARG A 63 22.70 4.03 -5.33
CA ARG A 63 23.79 3.17 -5.80
C ARG A 63 23.93 3.23 -7.31
N TYR A 64 25.10 2.84 -7.82
CA TYR A 64 25.28 2.66 -9.26
C TYR A 64 24.73 1.29 -9.66
N TRP A 65 24.12 1.22 -10.84
CA TRP A 65 23.72 -0.03 -11.47
C TRP A 65 24.13 0.01 -12.94
N GLU A 66 24.91 -0.98 -13.38
CA GLU A 66 25.44 -1.05 -14.75
C GLU A 66 26.16 0.23 -15.21
N GLY A 67 26.82 0.92 -14.27
CA GLY A 67 27.54 2.17 -14.52
C GLY A 67 26.68 3.44 -14.53
N GLU A 68 25.35 3.30 -14.37
CA GLU A 68 24.42 4.41 -14.29
C GLU A 68 24.01 4.70 -12.84
N ASN A 69 23.60 5.93 -12.56
CA ASN A 69 23.07 6.30 -11.24
C ASN A 69 21.79 7.12 -11.42
N PRO A 70 20.63 6.71 -10.85
CA PRO A 70 19.36 7.42 -11.00
C PRO A 70 19.43 8.91 -10.63
N ALA A 71 20.28 9.30 -9.67
CA ALA A 71 20.49 10.69 -9.30
C ALA A 71 21.03 11.56 -10.44
N ASN A 72 21.56 10.98 -11.53
CA ASN A 72 22.01 11.75 -12.69
C ASN A 72 20.83 12.26 -13.55
N LYS A 73 19.62 11.73 -13.38
CA LYS A 73 18.45 12.11 -14.17
C LYS A 73 17.81 13.43 -13.73
N ILE A 74 17.89 13.79 -12.45
CA ILE A 74 17.23 15.00 -11.93
C ILE A 74 17.87 16.26 -12.51
N THR A 75 17.03 17.19 -12.96
CA THR A 75 17.44 18.51 -13.47
C THR A 75 16.66 19.62 -12.77
N LYS A 76 17.09 20.88 -12.95
CA LYS A 76 16.38 22.05 -12.40
C LYS A 76 15.01 22.29 -13.04
N ASP A 77 14.71 21.62 -14.14
CA ASP A 77 13.41 21.73 -14.80
C ASP A 77 12.33 20.87 -14.14
N TRP A 78 12.75 19.86 -13.35
CA TRP A 78 11.85 19.01 -12.57
C TRP A 78 11.07 19.81 -11.53
N PHE A 79 9.93 19.26 -11.13
CA PHE A 79 9.14 19.79 -10.04
C PHE A 79 9.53 19.15 -8.71
N ASP A 80 9.40 19.91 -7.64
CA ASP A 80 9.52 19.47 -6.25
C ASP A 80 8.14 19.62 -5.61
N LEU A 81 7.50 18.50 -5.28
CA LEU A 81 6.35 18.50 -4.38
C LEU A 81 6.89 18.49 -2.96
N TYR A 82 6.73 19.60 -2.24
CA TYR A 82 7.26 19.75 -0.89
C TYR A 82 6.25 20.32 0.09
N LYS A 83 6.49 20.02 1.37
CA LYS A 83 5.72 20.56 2.49
C LYS A 83 6.37 21.82 3.06
N ARG A 84 5.56 22.85 3.31
CA ARG A 84 5.95 24.07 4.04
C ARG A 84 4.87 24.42 5.06
N GLY A 85 5.18 24.24 6.35
CA GLY A 85 4.17 24.26 7.40
C GLY A 85 3.19 23.09 7.22
N ASP A 86 1.89 23.37 7.27
CA ASP A 86 0.82 22.38 7.04
C ASP A 86 0.34 22.32 5.58
N LYS A 87 0.98 23.07 4.68
CA LYS A 87 0.60 23.18 3.26
C LYS A 87 1.61 22.51 2.35
N TYR A 88 1.16 22.14 1.16
CA TYR A 88 1.97 21.54 0.12
C TYR A 88 2.10 22.50 -1.08
N TYR A 89 3.22 22.41 -1.77
CA TYR A 89 3.55 23.29 -2.89
C TYR A 89 4.27 22.49 -3.98
N LEU A 90 4.02 22.88 -5.22
CA LEU A 90 4.85 22.53 -6.37
C LEU A 90 5.80 23.70 -6.68
N GLY A 91 7.09 23.45 -6.50
CA GLY A 91 8.18 24.34 -6.88
C GLY A 91 9.02 23.75 -8.00
N LYS A 92 10.01 24.50 -8.48
CA LYS A 92 11.12 23.91 -9.23
C LYS A 92 12.06 23.19 -8.28
N ALA A 93 12.67 22.10 -8.75
CA ALA A 93 13.61 21.33 -7.97
C ALA A 93 14.82 22.17 -7.53
N ASP A 94 14.99 22.32 -6.22
CA ASP A 94 16.17 22.90 -5.58
C ASP A 94 16.91 21.82 -4.81
N PHE A 95 17.83 21.15 -5.51
CA PHE A 95 18.55 19.99 -5.02
C PHE A 95 20.07 20.16 -5.12
N THR A 96 20.79 19.40 -4.31
CA THR A 96 22.22 19.14 -4.50
C THR A 96 22.44 17.64 -4.73
N ILE A 97 23.54 17.31 -5.40
CA ILE A 97 24.01 15.93 -5.49
C ILE A 97 25.40 15.85 -4.88
N GLU A 98 25.51 15.03 -3.83
CA GLU A 98 26.74 14.80 -3.09
C GLU A 98 27.25 13.38 -3.38
N LYS A 99 28.57 13.21 -3.36
CA LYS A 99 29.17 11.87 -3.45
C LYS A 99 29.06 11.23 -2.07
N GLY A 100 28.53 10.01 -2.02
CA GLY A 100 28.51 9.18 -0.84
C GLY A 100 29.30 7.89 -1.05
N TYR A 101 29.30 7.05 -0.02
CA TYR A 101 29.86 5.71 -0.06
C TYR A 101 28.97 4.79 0.79
N ASP A 102 28.64 3.64 0.24
CA ASP A 102 27.88 2.60 0.90
C ASP A 102 28.86 1.55 1.44
N GLU A 103 29.06 1.55 2.75
CA GLU A 103 30.01 0.65 3.43
C GLU A 103 29.57 -0.82 3.38
N CYS A 104 28.26 -1.10 3.24
CA CYS A 104 27.76 -2.48 3.20
C CYS A 104 28.23 -3.20 1.94
N ILE A 105 28.08 -2.56 0.79
CA ILE A 105 28.46 -3.14 -0.52
C ILE A 105 29.82 -2.63 -1.02
N GLY A 106 30.43 -1.69 -0.32
CA GLY A 106 31.74 -1.14 -0.63
C GLY A 106 31.77 -0.28 -1.90
N GLU A 107 30.68 0.41 -2.23
CA GLU A 107 30.51 1.15 -3.50
C GLU A 107 30.25 2.64 -3.29
N SER A 108 30.68 3.47 -4.25
CA SER A 108 30.32 4.90 -4.26
C SER A 108 28.84 5.10 -4.53
N THR A 109 28.23 6.11 -3.90
CA THR A 109 26.83 6.48 -4.14
C THR A 109 26.71 7.94 -4.54
N ARG A 110 25.52 8.33 -5.00
CA ARG A 110 25.13 9.72 -5.20
C ARG A 110 23.92 10.05 -4.33
N MET A 111 24.07 10.99 -3.42
CA MET A 111 23.02 11.42 -2.53
C MET A 111 22.34 12.67 -3.08
N VAL A 112 21.04 12.57 -3.35
CA VAL A 112 20.20 13.72 -3.70
C VAL A 112 19.71 14.35 -2.39
N THR A 113 19.97 15.63 -2.19
CA THR A 113 19.45 16.39 -1.03
C THR A 113 18.59 17.56 -1.48
N SER A 114 17.69 18.02 -0.61
CA SER A 114 16.82 19.19 -0.84
C SER A 114 16.81 20.07 0.40
N LYS A 115 16.70 21.39 0.19
CA LYS A 115 16.44 22.33 1.30
C LYS A 115 14.99 22.30 1.75
N ASN A 116 14.09 21.84 0.89
CA ASN A 116 12.68 21.71 1.19
C ASN A 116 12.40 20.37 1.90
N LYS A 117 11.26 20.28 2.58
CA LYS A 117 10.71 18.99 3.01
C LYS A 117 10.05 18.32 1.80
N THR A 118 10.87 17.88 0.85
CA THR A 118 10.46 17.24 -0.39
C THR A 118 9.76 15.92 -0.10
N VAL A 119 8.61 15.74 -0.72
CA VAL A 119 7.87 14.48 -0.79
C VAL A 119 8.32 13.70 -2.02
N LEU A 120 8.39 14.37 -3.18
CA LEU A 120 8.71 13.73 -4.45
C LEU A 120 9.24 14.76 -5.46
N PHE A 121 10.27 14.40 -6.22
CA PHE A 121 10.67 15.10 -7.44
C PHE A 121 9.99 14.47 -8.65
N LEU A 122 9.50 15.30 -9.59
CA LEU A 122 8.70 14.84 -10.73
C LEU A 122 9.22 15.42 -12.06
N GLU A 123 9.49 14.55 -13.04
CA GLU A 123 9.75 14.92 -14.44
C GLU A 123 8.45 15.12 -15.22
N TYR A 124 7.55 15.97 -14.72
CA TYR A 124 6.24 16.19 -15.35
C TYR A 124 6.04 17.66 -15.73
N SER A 125 6.18 17.98 -17.02
CA SER A 125 6.22 19.35 -17.54
C SER A 125 4.90 20.11 -17.41
N ASP A 126 3.77 19.40 -17.33
CA ASP A 126 2.44 19.99 -17.46
C ASP A 126 1.87 20.48 -16.11
N LEU A 127 2.69 20.44 -15.06
CA LEU A 127 2.32 20.89 -13.71
C LEU A 127 2.39 22.40 -13.55
N LYS A 128 1.53 22.94 -12.68
CA LYS A 128 1.48 24.36 -12.35
C LYS A 128 2.15 24.62 -11.00
N LEU A 129 3.08 25.56 -10.99
CA LEU A 129 3.75 26.01 -9.76
C LEU A 129 2.76 26.64 -8.76
N GLY A 130 3.10 26.57 -7.48
CA GLY A 130 2.36 27.22 -6.38
C GLY A 130 1.83 26.25 -5.35
N GLU A 131 0.90 26.73 -4.52
CA GLU A 131 0.21 25.89 -3.52
C GLU A 131 -0.57 24.77 -4.22
N VAL A 132 -0.60 23.61 -3.56
CA VAL A 132 -1.35 22.41 -3.96
C VAL A 132 -2.43 22.18 -2.92
N ASP A 133 -3.67 22.02 -3.37
CA ASP A 133 -4.78 21.66 -2.49
C ASP A 133 -4.56 20.24 -1.99
N ALA A 134 -4.28 20.10 -0.71
CA ALA A 134 -3.95 18.84 -0.08
C ALA A 134 -4.70 18.67 1.24
N LEU A 135 -5.08 17.44 1.52
CA LEU A 135 -5.77 17.11 2.76
C LEU A 135 -4.76 16.80 3.86
N LYS A 136 -5.09 17.21 5.07
CA LYS A 136 -4.33 16.80 6.25
C LYS A 136 -4.57 15.32 6.50
N LEU A 137 -3.48 14.58 6.71
CA LEU A 137 -3.51 13.18 7.11
C LEU A 137 -3.41 13.09 8.64
N ASP A 138 -4.45 12.52 9.26
CA ASP A 138 -4.43 12.19 10.69
C ASP A 138 -3.86 10.79 10.95
N LYS A 139 -3.84 9.93 9.92
CA LYS A 139 -3.19 8.62 9.92
C LYS A 139 -2.58 8.33 8.55
N SER A 140 -1.41 7.67 8.52
CA SER A 140 -0.74 7.23 7.30
C SER A 140 -0.99 5.75 6.99
N LYS A 141 -1.13 4.90 8.01
CA LYS A 141 -1.39 3.46 7.87
C LYS A 141 -2.88 3.16 7.79
N ILE A 142 -3.26 2.20 6.93
CA ILE A 142 -4.61 1.68 6.80
C ILE A 142 -4.54 0.17 7.02
N TRP A 143 -4.76 -0.27 8.27
CA TRP A 143 -4.65 -1.68 8.63
C TRP A 143 -5.77 -2.53 7.99
N PRO A 144 -5.58 -3.84 7.79
CA PRO A 144 -6.66 -4.71 7.32
C PRO A 144 -7.95 -4.54 8.13
N LYS A 145 -9.09 -4.51 7.44
CA LYS A 145 -10.44 -4.21 7.98
C LYS A 145 -10.67 -2.73 8.32
N GLU A 146 -9.68 -1.87 8.20
CA GLU A 146 -9.89 -0.43 8.29
C GLU A 146 -10.33 0.17 6.96
N LYS A 147 -10.96 1.35 7.10
CA LYS A 147 -11.30 2.25 6.02
C LYS A 147 -10.94 3.67 6.42
N ILE A 148 -10.49 4.46 5.46
CA ILE A 148 -10.34 5.91 5.57
C ILE A 148 -11.20 6.57 4.50
N THR A 149 -11.74 7.75 4.81
CA THR A 149 -12.58 8.52 3.90
C THR A 149 -12.10 9.93 3.75
N PHE A 150 -12.16 10.46 2.53
CA PHE A 150 -11.80 11.83 2.20
C PHE A 150 -12.98 12.51 1.49
N GLN A 151 -13.23 13.78 1.84
CA GLN A 151 -14.20 14.61 1.16
C GLN A 151 -13.45 15.69 0.38
N TYR A 152 -13.58 15.73 -0.94
CA TYR A 152 -12.94 16.74 -1.78
C TYR A 152 -13.81 17.06 -2.99
N ASN A 153 -14.08 18.34 -3.24
CA ASN A 153 -14.90 18.82 -4.36
C ASN A 153 -16.20 18.03 -4.59
N ASN A 154 -16.96 17.77 -3.52
CA ASN A 154 -18.20 16.97 -3.50
C ASN A 154 -18.04 15.48 -3.89
N ILE A 155 -16.82 14.97 -3.93
CA ILE A 155 -16.51 13.55 -4.12
C ILE A 155 -16.11 12.95 -2.77
N ASN A 156 -16.76 11.85 -2.42
CA ASN A 156 -16.45 11.09 -1.20
C ASN A 156 -15.55 9.92 -1.60
N TYR A 157 -14.26 10.05 -1.36
CA TYR A 157 -13.30 8.96 -1.56
C TYR A 157 -13.30 8.04 -0.34
N SER A 158 -13.19 6.75 -0.59
CA SER A 158 -13.05 5.72 0.43
C SER A 158 -11.92 4.79 0.06
N ILE A 159 -10.91 4.66 0.92
CA ILE A 159 -9.86 3.66 0.79
C ILE A 159 -10.03 2.64 1.90
N ARG A 160 -10.14 1.37 1.53
CA ARG A 160 -10.31 0.24 2.46
C ARG A 160 -9.18 -0.75 2.26
N ALA A 161 -8.72 -1.32 3.37
CA ALA A 161 -7.67 -2.34 3.36
C ALA A 161 -8.23 -3.75 3.62
N GLU A 162 -7.68 -4.72 2.92
CA GLU A 162 -7.77 -6.15 3.21
C GLU A 162 -6.38 -6.72 3.46
N GLY A 163 -6.34 -7.88 4.11
CA GLY A 163 -5.11 -8.59 4.43
C GLY A 163 -5.33 -9.57 5.58
N ASP A 164 -4.41 -10.52 5.69
CA ASP A 164 -4.40 -11.55 6.72
C ASP A 164 -3.44 -11.11 7.84
N PHE A 165 -3.95 -10.92 9.06
CA PHE A 165 -3.12 -10.73 10.23
C PHE A 165 -2.45 -12.06 10.60
N VAL A 166 -1.12 -12.09 10.54
CA VAL A 166 -0.32 -13.29 10.84
C VAL A 166 0.12 -13.30 12.29
N SER A 167 0.68 -12.19 12.79
CA SER A 167 1.06 -12.01 14.18
C SER A 167 0.94 -10.56 14.61
N SER A 168 0.93 -10.34 15.92
CA SER A 168 1.06 -9.02 16.53
C SER A 168 2.01 -9.13 17.71
N ASP A 169 3.19 -8.54 17.59
CA ASP A 169 4.21 -8.58 18.62
C ASP A 169 4.37 -7.20 19.23
N LYS A 170 4.44 -7.15 20.56
CA LYS A 170 4.84 -5.94 21.26
C LYS A 170 6.35 -5.85 21.26
N ILE A 171 6.88 -4.84 20.60
CA ILE A 171 8.31 -4.51 20.61
C ILE A 171 8.52 -3.28 21.48
N LEU A 172 9.71 -3.14 22.05
CA LEU A 172 10.16 -1.93 22.70
C LEU A 172 10.98 -1.15 21.68
N SER A 173 10.49 0.01 21.26
CA SER A 173 11.23 1.00 20.48
C SER A 173 11.80 2.08 21.40
N ASP A 174 12.65 2.95 20.84
CA ASP A 174 13.17 4.13 21.53
C ASP A 174 12.05 5.11 21.97
N GLU A 175 10.85 4.99 21.37
CA GLU A 175 9.66 5.80 21.68
C GLU A 175 8.65 5.10 22.61
N GLY A 176 8.87 3.82 22.96
CA GLY A 176 8.05 3.06 23.92
C GLY A 176 7.63 1.67 23.43
N GLU A 177 6.54 1.12 23.98
CA GLU A 177 5.96 -0.12 23.45
C GLU A 177 5.27 0.15 22.09
N GLU A 178 5.74 -0.49 21.04
CA GLU A 178 5.13 -0.51 19.71
C GLU A 178 4.53 -1.88 19.42
N ILE A 179 3.44 -1.90 18.64
CA ILE A 179 2.86 -3.16 18.14
C ILE A 179 3.31 -3.34 16.70
N LEU A 180 4.19 -4.30 16.47
CA LEU A 180 4.55 -4.77 15.15
C LEU A 180 3.47 -5.76 14.70
N GLN A 181 2.83 -5.49 13.56
CA GLN A 181 1.80 -6.36 12.99
C GLN A 181 2.33 -6.96 11.69
N ASP A 182 2.41 -8.29 11.63
CA ASP A 182 2.71 -9.00 10.39
C ASP A 182 1.41 -9.20 9.60
N VAL A 183 1.42 -8.75 8.35
CA VAL A 183 0.27 -8.77 7.44
C VAL A 183 0.68 -9.41 6.12
N LYS A 184 -0.13 -10.33 5.62
CA LYS A 184 0.02 -10.95 4.30
C LYS A 184 -1.16 -10.67 3.40
N ASN A 185 -0.96 -10.83 2.09
CA ASN A 185 -1.98 -10.64 1.06
C ASN A 185 -2.69 -9.29 1.18
N TYR A 186 -1.92 -8.24 1.49
CA TYR A 186 -2.44 -6.90 1.72
C TYR A 186 -2.96 -6.29 0.43
N LYS A 187 -4.12 -5.65 0.51
CA LYS A 187 -4.77 -5.02 -0.64
C LYS A 187 -5.39 -3.70 -0.24
N LEU A 188 -5.27 -2.71 -1.11
CA LEU A 188 -6.01 -1.46 -1.02
C LEU A 188 -7.00 -1.31 -2.16
N TYR A 189 -8.24 -1.00 -1.78
CA TYR A 189 -9.33 -0.71 -2.68
C TYR A 189 -9.76 0.74 -2.52
N ILE A 190 -10.09 1.39 -3.64
CA ILE A 190 -10.62 2.75 -3.66
C ILE A 190 -12.02 2.77 -4.29
N SER A 191 -12.92 3.57 -3.73
CA SER A 191 -14.22 3.90 -4.31
C SER A 191 -14.54 5.38 -4.15
N THR A 192 -15.42 5.90 -5.03
CA THR A 192 -15.98 7.25 -4.94
C THR A 192 -17.48 7.17 -4.74
N ASN A 193 -18.06 7.99 -3.88
CA ASN A 193 -19.52 8.14 -3.73
C ASN A 193 -20.30 6.83 -3.46
N ASN A 194 -19.63 5.82 -2.88
CA ASN A 194 -20.12 4.45 -2.69
C ASN A 194 -20.40 3.67 -4.00
N ASP A 195 -19.74 4.05 -5.10
CA ASP A 195 -19.64 3.26 -6.32
C ASP A 195 -18.77 2.01 -6.09
N SER A 196 -18.62 1.20 -7.14
CA SER A 196 -17.78 0.00 -7.13
C SER A 196 -16.35 0.28 -6.67
N GLU A 197 -15.81 -0.64 -5.86
CA GLU A 197 -14.43 -0.61 -5.42
C GLU A 197 -13.47 -1.05 -6.54
N ILE A 198 -12.32 -0.40 -6.62
CA ILE A 198 -11.22 -0.70 -7.54
C ILE A 198 -9.99 -1.07 -6.71
N LEU A 199 -9.45 -2.28 -6.93
CA LEU A 199 -8.14 -2.68 -6.39
C LEU A 199 -7.04 -1.86 -7.09
N PHE A 200 -6.20 -1.16 -6.33
CA PHE A 200 -5.14 -0.32 -6.90
C PHE A 200 -3.74 -0.58 -6.35
N LEU A 201 -3.62 -1.29 -5.23
CA LEU A 201 -2.35 -1.71 -4.64
C LEU A 201 -2.53 -3.09 -3.99
N GLU A 202 -1.59 -3.99 -4.23
CA GLU A 202 -1.53 -5.32 -3.64
C GLU A 202 -0.09 -5.67 -3.26
N GLU A 203 0.10 -6.25 -2.08
CA GLU A 203 1.39 -6.73 -1.59
C GLU A 203 1.22 -8.10 -0.94
N GLU A 204 2.07 -9.05 -1.32
CA GLU A 204 1.97 -10.44 -0.83
C GLU A 204 2.38 -10.56 0.64
N SER A 205 3.41 -9.82 1.04
CA SER A 205 3.97 -9.81 2.40
C SER A 205 4.87 -8.61 2.62
N PHE A 206 5.18 -8.33 3.88
CA PHE A 206 6.17 -7.35 4.29
C PHE A 206 7.29 -8.02 5.10
N ASN A 207 8.48 -7.44 5.08
CA ASN A 207 9.59 -7.75 5.96
C ASN A 207 9.96 -6.48 6.73
N ASP A 208 9.48 -6.37 7.97
CA ASP A 208 9.67 -5.21 8.85
C ASP A 208 9.37 -3.84 8.21
N SER A 209 8.37 -3.81 7.33
CA SER A 209 7.86 -2.61 6.65
C SER A 209 6.33 -2.64 6.57
N PHE A 210 5.71 -1.53 6.17
CA PHE A 210 4.28 -1.49 5.88
C PHE A 210 3.93 -0.35 4.93
N VAL A 211 2.80 -0.47 4.21
CA VAL A 211 2.29 0.58 3.32
C VAL A 211 1.87 1.82 4.12
N GLU A 212 2.34 2.99 3.71
CA GLU A 212 1.98 4.28 4.31
C GLU A 212 1.53 5.30 3.26
N LEU A 213 0.44 6.00 3.56
CA LEU A 213 -0.03 7.13 2.78
C LEU A 213 0.81 8.38 3.09
N LEU A 214 1.55 8.87 2.09
CA LEU A 214 2.45 10.02 2.21
C LEU A 214 1.79 11.35 1.85
N PHE A 215 0.85 11.32 0.89
CA PHE A 215 0.19 12.52 0.37
C PHE A 215 -1.19 12.20 -0.20
N VAL A 216 -2.13 13.13 0.02
CA VAL A 216 -3.46 13.17 -0.61
C VAL A 216 -3.77 14.60 -1.00
N GLY A 217 -3.98 14.86 -2.29
CA GLY A 217 -4.24 16.21 -2.80
C GLY A 217 -4.26 16.24 -4.32
N ASP A 218 -4.49 17.42 -4.90
CA ASP A 218 -4.71 17.62 -6.34
C ASP A 218 -3.44 18.20 -6.99
N ILE A 219 -2.53 17.31 -7.41
CA ILE A 219 -1.17 17.67 -7.86
C ILE A 219 -1.23 18.42 -9.19
N ASP A 220 -2.06 17.94 -10.12
CA ASP A 220 -2.16 18.50 -11.48
C ASP A 220 -3.35 19.45 -11.69
N ARG A 221 -4.13 19.71 -10.65
CA ARG A 221 -5.22 20.68 -10.59
C ARG A 221 -6.38 20.31 -11.50
N ASP A 222 -6.72 19.03 -11.55
CA ASP A 222 -7.86 18.51 -12.29
C ASP A 222 -9.17 18.52 -11.46
N GLY A 223 -9.08 18.89 -10.17
CA GLY A 223 -10.19 18.96 -9.25
C GLY A 223 -10.48 17.66 -8.51
N LYS A 224 -9.62 16.64 -8.62
CA LYS A 224 -9.73 15.32 -7.96
C LYS A 224 -8.49 15.03 -7.10
N LEU A 225 -8.61 14.02 -6.23
CA LEU A 225 -7.50 13.61 -5.36
C LEU A 225 -6.55 12.65 -6.07
N ASP A 226 -5.27 12.97 -5.96
CA ASP A 226 -4.11 12.14 -6.26
C ASP A 226 -3.48 11.60 -4.96
N PHE A 227 -2.71 10.52 -5.09
CA PHE A 227 -2.18 9.78 -3.94
C PHE A 227 -0.71 9.42 -4.12
N ILE A 228 0.07 9.54 -3.04
CA ILE A 228 1.43 9.02 -2.97
C ILE A 228 1.50 8.05 -1.81
N PHE A 229 1.94 6.82 -2.08
CA PHE A 229 2.16 5.80 -1.08
C PHE A 229 3.63 5.45 -0.98
N ASP A 230 4.11 5.29 0.26
CA ASP A 230 5.21 4.40 0.55
C ASP A 230 4.66 2.97 0.49
N ALA A 231 5.20 2.16 -0.40
CA ALA A 231 4.85 0.75 -0.59
C ALA A 231 6.09 -0.13 -0.48
N SER A 232 7.01 0.25 0.43
CA SER A 232 8.20 -0.53 0.76
C SER A 232 7.80 -1.89 1.32
N ARG A 233 8.37 -2.95 0.74
CA ARG A 233 8.06 -4.34 1.13
C ARG A 233 9.07 -4.89 2.12
N ASP A 234 10.23 -4.25 2.22
CA ASP A 234 11.35 -4.66 3.04
C ASP A 234 11.91 -3.43 3.78
N TYR A 235 12.44 -3.62 4.99
CA TYR A 235 13.08 -2.56 5.77
C TYR A 235 14.34 -1.99 5.08
N GLU A 236 14.94 -2.75 4.16
CA GLU A 236 16.08 -2.34 3.32
C GLU A 236 15.65 -1.82 1.93
N GLU A 237 14.37 -1.51 1.76
CA GLU A 237 13.79 -0.92 0.56
C GLU A 237 13.10 0.41 0.89
N LYS A 238 13.24 1.39 -0.01
CA LYS A 238 12.34 2.54 -0.10
C LYS A 238 11.62 2.49 -1.42
N ARG A 239 10.32 2.21 -1.41
CA ARG A 239 9.49 2.16 -2.60
C ARG A 239 8.34 3.16 -2.52
N VAL A 240 8.28 4.10 -3.45
CA VAL A 240 7.24 5.13 -3.51
C VAL A 240 6.47 5.04 -4.81
N VAL A 241 5.15 5.07 -4.71
CA VAL A 241 4.21 4.92 -5.83
C VAL A 241 3.33 6.16 -5.93
N LEU A 242 3.28 6.76 -7.12
CA LEU A 242 2.43 7.90 -7.44
C LEU A 242 1.22 7.44 -8.26
N TYR A 243 0.04 7.85 -7.80
CA TYR A 243 -1.23 7.66 -8.48
C TYR A 243 -1.85 9.01 -8.82
N LEU A 244 -2.16 9.23 -10.10
CA LEU A 244 -2.89 10.42 -10.55
C LEU A 244 -4.31 10.05 -10.97
N SER A 245 -5.26 10.89 -10.58
CA SER A 245 -6.66 10.79 -10.96
C SER A 245 -6.92 11.22 -12.42
N SER A 246 -6.18 12.20 -12.92
CA SER A 246 -6.25 12.67 -14.31
C SER A 246 -5.82 11.61 -15.35
N LYS A 247 -5.04 10.61 -14.92
CA LYS A 247 -4.56 9.49 -15.75
C LYS A 247 -5.41 8.25 -15.61
N ALA A 248 -6.48 8.28 -14.80
CA ALA A 248 -7.40 7.17 -14.68
C ALA A 248 -7.98 6.77 -16.04
N LYS A 249 -7.94 5.47 -16.35
CA LYS A 249 -8.61 4.91 -17.53
C LYS A 249 -10.12 5.06 -17.40
N GLU A 250 -10.85 4.89 -18.49
CA GLU A 250 -12.31 4.94 -18.48
C GLU A 250 -12.89 4.00 -17.40
N GLY A 251 -13.77 4.53 -16.55
CA GLY A 251 -14.34 3.81 -15.40
C GLY A 251 -13.40 3.68 -14.20
N GLY A 252 -12.17 4.19 -14.27
CA GLY A 252 -11.19 4.23 -13.18
C GLY A 252 -11.34 5.47 -12.28
N ILE A 253 -10.73 5.41 -11.10
CA ILE A 253 -10.68 6.51 -10.13
C ILE A 253 -9.29 7.15 -10.12
N ILE A 254 -8.25 6.33 -10.12
CA ILE A 254 -6.84 6.70 -10.17
C ILE A 254 -6.06 5.69 -11.02
N GLN A 255 -4.90 6.10 -11.51
CA GLN A 255 -3.97 5.24 -12.24
C GLN A 255 -2.57 5.39 -11.65
N LYS A 256 -1.87 4.26 -11.46
CA LYS A 256 -0.43 4.28 -11.15
C LYS A 256 0.30 4.85 -12.36
N VAL A 257 1.01 5.96 -12.18
CA VAL A 257 1.74 6.65 -13.27
C VAL A 257 3.24 6.49 -13.14
N SER A 258 3.75 6.45 -11.90
CA SER A 258 5.18 6.36 -11.65
C SER A 258 5.45 5.63 -10.35
N GLU A 259 6.57 4.94 -10.31
CA GLU A 259 7.06 4.18 -9.18
C GLU A 259 8.58 4.28 -9.14
N ILE A 260 9.13 4.38 -7.93
CA ILE A 260 10.56 4.26 -7.69
C ILE A 260 10.79 3.30 -6.55
N ALA A 261 11.77 2.41 -6.69
CA ALA A 261 12.28 1.54 -5.64
C ALA A 261 13.78 1.77 -5.49
N ILE A 262 14.23 1.95 -4.26
CA ILE A 262 15.62 2.15 -3.89
C ILE A 262 15.95 1.05 -2.89
N GLN A 263 16.86 0.15 -3.26
CA GLN A 263 17.38 -0.86 -2.36
C GLN A 263 18.65 -0.34 -1.68
N PHE A 264 18.76 -0.61 -0.39
CA PHE A 264 19.92 -0.31 0.44
C PHE A 264 20.29 -1.50 1.33
N ASP A 265 20.00 -2.70 0.82
CA ASP A 265 20.32 -3.98 1.42
C ASP A 265 21.82 -4.24 1.53
N CYS A 266 22.18 -4.97 2.57
CA CYS A 266 23.52 -5.48 2.85
C CYS A 266 23.47 -7.02 2.70
#